data_AF-A0A9Q4IVX7-F1
#
_entry.id   AF-A0A9Q4IVX7-F1
#
_cell.length_a   1.000
_cell.length_b   1.000
_cell.length_c   1.000
_cell.angle_alpha   90.00
_cell.angle_beta   90.00
_cell.angle_gamma   90.00
#
_symmetry.space_group_name_H-M   'P 1'
#
loop_
_entity.id
_entity.type
_entity.pdbx_description
1 polymer ?
#
loop_
_entity_poly.entity_id
_entity_poly.type
_entity_poly.pdbx_seq_one_letter_code
_entity_poly.pdbx_strand_id
1 'polypeptide(L)'
;FQSFKEYYAQMGIEIEDIYPDSADLKNRAYRDKEEKQDDTLIKENLSFYHHLFAQTIARNLGVKYDAQDPLFRGQTFFADTALAKGYVDAYGSLEDAILWVSAQKTV
;
A
#
# COMPACT_ATOMS: atom_id res chain seq x y z
N PHE A 1 7.86 2.03 -9.70
CA PHE A 1 7.96 2.76 -10.98
C PHE A 1 8.77 1.91 -11.93
N GLN A 2 8.27 1.69 -13.15
CA GLN A 2 8.98 0.98 -14.19
C GLN A 2 8.83 1.82 -15.46
N SER A 3 9.95 2.16 -16.10
CA SER A 3 9.97 2.86 -17.39
C SER A 3 10.58 1.95 -18.45
N PHE A 4 10.08 2.07 -19.68
CA PHE A 4 10.60 1.36 -20.85
C PHE A 4 11.29 2.31 -21.84
N LYS A 5 11.39 3.61 -21.54
CA LYS A 5 12.00 4.58 -22.47
C LYS A 5 13.42 4.21 -22.83
N GLU A 6 14.25 3.84 -21.85
CA GLU A 6 15.63 3.43 -22.10
C GLU A 6 15.72 2.12 -22.91
N TYR A 7 14.84 1.15 -22.62
CA TYR A 7 14.75 -0.08 -23.39
C TYR A 7 14.43 0.19 -24.87
N TYR A 8 13.47 1.07 -25.16
CA TYR A 8 13.12 1.44 -26.53
C TYR A 8 14.20 2.30 -27.21
N ALA A 9 14.86 3.19 -26.48
CA ALA A 9 15.96 3.98 -27.00
C ALA A 9 17.12 3.08 -27.49
N GLN A 10 17.42 1.99 -26.76
CA GLN A 10 18.41 0.99 -27.20
C GLN A 10 18.00 0.26 -28.49
N MET A 11 16.71 0.21 -28.82
CA MET A 11 16.19 -0.34 -30.07
C MET A 11 16.13 0.71 -31.20
N GLY A 12 16.59 1.94 -30.96
CA GLY A 12 16.48 3.05 -31.91
C GLY A 12 15.08 3.67 -31.97
N ILE A 13 14.24 3.47 -30.95
CA ILE A 13 12.90 4.04 -30.84
C ILE A 13 12.91 5.13 -29.76
N GLU A 14 12.75 6.39 -30.18
CA GLU A 14 12.60 7.52 -29.26
C GLU A 14 11.13 7.70 -28.86
N ILE A 15 10.88 7.93 -27.57
CA ILE A 15 9.54 8.19 -27.01
C ILE A 15 9.53 9.59 -26.42
N GLU A 16 8.73 10.47 -27.02
CA GLU A 16 8.49 11.82 -26.53
C GLU A 16 7.09 11.92 -25.90
N ASP A 17 7.03 12.45 -24.68
CA ASP A 17 5.77 12.78 -24.02
C ASP A 17 5.48 14.27 -24.17
N ILE A 18 4.37 14.61 -24.85
CA ILE A 18 3.94 15.99 -25.06
C ILE A 18 2.72 16.29 -24.21
N TYR A 19 2.78 17.41 -23.47
CA TYR A 19 1.68 17.91 -22.64
C TYR A 19 1.41 19.38 -22.99
N PRO A 20 0.15 19.86 -22.89
CA PRO A 20 -0.13 21.28 -23.01
C PRO A 20 0.45 22.05 -21.82
N ASP A 21 0.89 23.29 -22.04
CA ASP A 21 1.51 24.14 -21.01
C ASP A 21 0.61 24.35 -19.78
N SER A 22 -0.70 24.32 -19.96
CA SER A 22 -1.69 24.44 -18.87
C SER A 22 -1.85 23.19 -18.00
N ALA A 23 -1.22 22.08 -18.37
CA ALA A 23 -1.24 20.81 -17.64
C ALA A 23 0.17 20.34 -17.25
N ASP A 24 1.05 21.29 -16.95
CA ASP A 24 2.44 21.10 -16.57
C ASP A 24 2.65 20.19 -15.34
N LEU A 25 1.64 20.00 -14.49
CA LEU A 25 1.70 19.07 -13.36
C LEU A 25 1.35 17.61 -13.71
N LYS A 26 0.77 17.36 -14.88
CA LYS A 26 0.40 16.00 -15.30
C LYS A 26 1.64 15.11 -15.33
N ASN A 27 1.54 13.94 -14.70
CA ASN A 27 2.61 12.95 -14.61
C ASN A 27 3.96 13.48 -14.07
N ARG A 28 3.98 14.64 -13.39
CA ARG A 28 5.20 15.27 -12.88
C ARG A 28 6.01 14.31 -12.00
N ALA A 29 5.36 13.54 -11.13
CA ALA A 29 6.03 12.56 -10.28
C ALA A 29 6.84 11.51 -11.08
N TYR A 30 6.38 11.14 -12.27
CA TYR A 30 7.07 10.18 -13.13
C TYR A 30 8.15 10.85 -13.97
N ARG A 31 7.89 12.05 -14.50
CA ARG A 31 8.88 12.84 -15.24
C ARG A 31 10.08 13.22 -14.37
N ASP A 32 9.82 13.71 -13.15
CA ASP A 32 10.88 14.02 -12.18
C ASP A 32 11.71 12.75 -11.86
N LYS A 33 11.08 11.57 -11.81
CA LYS A 33 11.81 10.31 -11.64
C LYS A 33 12.64 9.92 -12.87
N GLU A 34 12.13 10.07 -14.08
CA GLU A 34 12.86 9.72 -15.30
C GLU A 34 14.02 10.68 -15.57
N GLU A 35 13.75 11.98 -15.53
CA GLU A 35 14.66 13.02 -15.98
C GLU A 35 15.65 13.45 -14.88
N LYS A 36 15.19 13.46 -13.62
CA LYS A 36 15.96 14.00 -12.48
C LYS A 36 16.33 12.92 -11.46
N GLN A 37 15.93 11.67 -11.69
CA GLN A 37 16.07 10.57 -10.74
C GLN A 37 15.41 10.81 -9.38
N ASP A 38 14.51 11.79 -9.31
CA ASP A 38 13.82 12.21 -8.09
C ASP A 38 12.53 11.41 -7.87
N ASP A 39 12.49 10.62 -6.79
CA ASP A 39 11.31 9.82 -6.41
C ASP A 39 10.46 10.45 -5.30
N THR A 40 10.72 11.71 -4.92
CA THR A 40 10.09 12.38 -3.77
C THR A 40 8.56 12.38 -3.87
N LEU A 41 8.00 12.85 -4.98
CA LEU A 41 6.54 12.90 -5.17
C LEU A 41 5.90 11.50 -5.18
N ILE A 42 6.61 10.48 -5.67
CA ILE A 42 6.13 9.10 -5.63
C ILE A 42 6.11 8.61 -4.18
N LYS A 43 7.19 8.84 -3.43
CA LYS A 43 7.30 8.45 -2.01
C LYS A 43 6.29 9.19 -1.12
N GLU A 44 6.02 10.46 -1.37
CA GLU A 44 5.00 11.23 -0.65
C GLU A 44 3.61 10.61 -0.84
N ASN A 45 3.24 10.29 -2.08
CA ASN A 45 1.97 9.62 -2.38
C ASN A 45 1.88 8.24 -1.71
N LEU A 46 2.94 7.43 -1.80
CA LEU A 46 2.98 6.13 -1.14
C LEU A 46 2.89 6.25 0.39
N SER A 47 3.55 7.25 0.97
CA SER A 47 3.53 7.52 2.41
C SER A 47 2.14 7.93 2.88
N PHE A 48 1.42 8.73 2.09
CA PHE A 48 0.03 9.09 2.38
C PHE A 48 -0.88 7.85 2.48
N TYR A 49 -0.85 6.98 1.46
CA TYR A 49 -1.67 5.76 1.46
C TYR A 49 -1.27 4.80 2.57
N HIS A 50 0.02 4.62 2.79
CA HIS A 50 0.53 3.78 3.87
C HIS A 50 0.06 4.28 5.24
N HIS A 51 0.14 5.58 5.49
CA HIS A 51 -0.31 6.17 6.76
C HIS A 51 -1.81 6.01 6.95
N LEU A 52 -2.61 6.23 5.90
CA LEU A 52 -4.06 6.02 5.95
C LEU A 52 -4.43 4.57 6.33
N PHE A 53 -3.74 3.59 5.73
CA PHE A 53 -3.90 2.18 6.06
C PHE A 53 -3.53 1.91 7.52
N ALA A 54 -2.33 2.32 7.94
CA ALA A 54 -1.81 2.04 9.27
C ALA A 54 -2.67 2.64 10.39
N GLN A 55 -3.15 3.88 10.21
CA GLN A 55 -4.05 4.52 11.16
C GLN A 55 -5.40 3.79 11.27
N THR A 56 -5.93 3.31 10.15
CA THR A 56 -7.20 2.57 10.14
C THR A 56 -7.07 1.24 10.88
N ILE A 57 -5.99 0.51 10.64
CA ILE A 57 -5.70 -0.76 11.34
C ILE A 57 -5.51 -0.51 12.84
N ALA A 58 -4.67 0.47 13.21
CA ALA A 58 -4.42 0.81 14.61
C ALA A 58 -5.73 1.12 15.37
N ARG A 59 -6.59 1.95 14.76
CA ARG A 59 -7.89 2.31 15.33
C ARG A 59 -8.80 1.09 15.51
N ASN A 60 -8.93 0.23 14.49
CA ASN A 60 -9.86 -0.89 14.53
C ASN A 60 -9.39 -2.03 15.45
N LEU A 61 -8.07 -2.22 15.60
CA LEU A 61 -7.49 -3.15 16.56
C LEU A 61 -7.42 -2.58 17.98
N GLY A 62 -7.68 -1.28 18.17
CA GLY A 62 -7.54 -0.62 19.47
C GLY A 62 -6.09 -0.49 19.95
N VAL A 63 -5.12 -0.50 19.03
CA VAL A 63 -3.68 -0.36 19.33
C VAL A 63 -3.17 1.02 18.92
N LYS A 64 -2.06 1.46 19.53
CA LYS A 64 -1.38 2.67 19.10
C LYS A 64 -0.56 2.39 17.84
N TYR A 65 -0.60 3.28 16.86
CA TYR A 65 0.33 3.22 15.73
C TYR A 65 1.79 3.35 16.20
N ASP A 66 2.64 2.42 15.78
CA ASP A 66 4.09 2.43 15.97
C ASP A 66 4.79 2.14 14.64
N ALA A 67 5.57 3.11 14.14
CA ALA A 67 6.29 2.97 12.88
C ALA A 67 7.40 1.90 12.92
N GLN A 68 7.79 1.42 14.09
CA GLN A 68 8.79 0.35 14.25
C GLN A 68 8.16 -1.05 14.30
N ASP A 69 6.86 -1.16 14.61
CA ASP A 69 6.16 -2.44 14.70
C ASP A 69 6.08 -3.08 13.30
N PRO A 70 6.51 -4.35 13.15
CA PRO A 70 6.43 -5.02 11.87
C PRO A 70 5.01 -5.13 11.27
N LEU A 71 3.95 -5.05 12.09
CA LEU A 71 2.56 -4.92 11.63
C LEU A 71 2.40 -3.78 10.61
N PHE A 72 3.03 -2.64 10.89
CA PHE A 72 2.93 -1.43 10.07
C PHE A 72 4.10 -1.29 9.10
N ARG A 73 4.92 -2.32 8.90
CA ARG A 73 6.09 -2.28 8.01
C ARG A 73 6.00 -3.26 6.83
N GLY A 74 4.83 -3.86 6.64
CA GLY A 74 4.56 -4.79 5.53
C GLY A 74 5.07 -6.20 5.76
N GLN A 75 5.38 -6.59 7.01
CA GLN A 75 5.69 -7.99 7.31
C GLN A 75 4.42 -8.85 7.15
N THR A 76 4.58 -10.03 6.56
CA THR A 76 3.54 -11.05 6.52
C THR A 76 3.59 -11.92 7.78
N PHE A 77 2.41 -12.37 8.23
CA PHE A 77 2.28 -13.21 9.41
C PHE A 77 1.44 -14.44 9.07
N PHE A 78 1.83 -15.59 9.61
CA PHE A 78 0.96 -16.75 9.67
C PHE A 78 -0.17 -16.52 10.69
N ALA A 79 -1.28 -17.22 10.51
CA ALA A 79 -2.50 -17.00 11.28
C ALA A 79 -2.31 -17.24 12.80
N ASP A 80 -1.47 -18.20 13.18
CA ASP A 80 -1.11 -18.49 14.57
C ASP A 80 -0.41 -17.29 15.24
N THR A 81 0.54 -16.67 14.54
CA THR A 81 1.26 -15.49 14.99
C THR A 81 0.35 -14.27 15.03
N ALA A 82 -0.51 -14.11 14.01
CA ALA A 82 -1.48 -13.02 13.96
C ALA A 82 -2.47 -13.09 15.14
N LEU A 83 -2.96 -14.29 15.46
CA LEU A 83 -3.84 -14.52 16.61
C LEU A 83 -3.12 -14.22 17.93
N ALA A 84 -1.90 -14.74 18.12
CA ALA A 84 -1.12 -14.51 19.34
C ALA A 84 -0.80 -13.03 19.58
N LYS A 85 -0.69 -12.24 18.51
CA LYS A 85 -0.44 -10.79 18.55
C LYS A 85 -1.72 -9.94 18.56
N GLY A 86 -2.90 -10.57 18.49
CA GLY A 86 -4.18 -9.86 18.48
C GLY A 86 -4.45 -9.07 17.19
N TYR A 87 -3.87 -9.48 16.07
CA TYR A 87 -4.16 -8.90 14.75
C TYR A 87 -5.44 -9.48 14.13
N VAL A 88 -5.89 -10.63 14.63
CA VAL A 88 -7.14 -11.31 14.28
C VAL A 88 -7.77 -11.89 15.54
N ASP A 89 -9.09 -12.05 15.55
CA ASP A 89 -9.83 -12.51 16.73
C ASP A 89 -9.84 -14.04 16.88
N ALA A 90 -9.77 -14.77 15.77
CA ALA A 90 -9.84 -16.23 15.74
C ALA A 90 -9.14 -16.82 14.50
N TYR A 91 -8.81 -18.11 14.59
CA TYR A 91 -8.32 -18.91 13.47
C TYR A 91 -9.24 -20.11 13.23
N GLY A 92 -9.76 -20.24 12.01
CA GLY A 92 -10.74 -21.27 11.66
C GLY A 92 -11.14 -21.21 10.19
N SER A 93 -12.15 -21.99 9.85
CA SER A 93 -12.76 -22.08 8.54
C SER A 93 -13.89 -21.06 8.34
N LEU A 94 -14.45 -21.02 7.14
CA LEU A 94 -15.66 -20.22 6.86
C LEU A 94 -16.87 -20.72 7.69
N GLU A 95 -16.99 -22.02 7.92
CA GLU A 95 -18.09 -22.60 8.71
C GLU A 95 -18.06 -22.08 10.15
N ASP A 96 -16.87 -22.03 10.76
CA ASP A 96 -16.67 -21.47 12.09
C ASP A 96 -17.13 -20.01 12.18
N ALA A 97 -16.82 -19.21 11.16
CA ALA A 97 -17.25 -17.82 11.08
C ALA A 97 -18.78 -17.68 10.96
N ILE A 98 -19.45 -18.55 10.18
CA ILE A 98 -20.91 -18.56 10.04
C ILE A 98 -21.58 -18.91 11.37
N LEU A 99 -21.07 -19.93 12.06
CA LEU A 99 -21.58 -20.34 13.37
C LEU A 99 -21.42 -19.22 14.39
N TRP A 100 -20.26 -18.55 14.43
CA TRP A 100 -20.00 -17.44 15.34
C TRP A 100 -20.98 -16.26 15.13
N VAL A 101 -21.17 -15.82 13.88
CA VAL A 101 -22.12 -14.72 13.57
C VAL A 101 -23.56 -15.14 13.90
N SER A 102 -23.93 -16.40 13.65
CA SER A 102 -25.27 -16.90 13.92
C SER A 102 -25.58 -16.92 15.41
N ALA A 103 -24.60 -17.30 16.24
CA ALA A 103 -24.72 -17.28 17.69
C ALA A 103 -24.89 -15.85 18.26
N GLN A 104 -24.27 -14.84 17.64
CA GLN A 104 -24.44 -13.44 18.07
C GLN A 104 -25.85 -12.88 17.85
N LYS A 105 -26.58 -13.36 16.83
CA LYS A 105 -27.95 -12.90 16.54
C LYS A 105 -28.99 -13.43 17.51
N THR A 106 -28.62 -14.39 18.36
CA THR A 106 -29.55 -15.03 19.31
C THR A 106 -29.52 -14.37 20.70
N VAL A 107 -28.73 -13.30 20.86
CA VAL A 107 -28.58 -12.50 22.09
C VAL A 107 -29.23 -11.14 21.92
#